data_AF-A0A941Z2P2-F1
#
_entry.id   AF-A0A941Z2P2-F1
#
_cell.length_a   1.000
_cell.length_b   1.000
_cell.length_c   1.000
_cell.angle_alpha   90.00
_cell.angle_beta   90.00
_cell.angle_gamma   90.00
#
_symmetry.space_group_name_H-M   'P 1'
#
loop_
_entity.id
_entity.type
_entity.pdbx_description
1 polymer ?
#
loop_
_entity_poly.entity_id
_entity_poly.type
_entity_poly.pdbx_seq_one_letter_code
_entity_poly.pdbx_strand_id
1 'polypeptide(L)'
;MGHESYQRHEEVRGSSDRAFGFVFAGVFAIIGLLPLILGGRLRLWAVGLAIAFAAVALVMPQLLAPANRLWTRFGLLLHRVVSPLALGIMFFVAITPTGLLMRLFGKDPLRLRFERDRPSYWIDRVPPGPAPQSLKDQF
;
A
#
# COMPACT_ATOMS: atom_id res chain seq x y z
N MET A 1 11.40 31.87 -11.19
CA MET A 1 10.82 31.69 -9.84
C MET A 1 9.86 30.51 -9.90
N GLY A 2 10.36 29.29 -9.67
CA GLY A 2 9.53 28.08 -9.58
C GLY A 2 9.27 27.77 -8.11
N HIS A 3 8.07 28.07 -7.62
CA HIS A 3 7.68 27.97 -6.21
C HIS A 3 6.79 26.75 -5.92
N GLU A 4 7.17 25.58 -6.44
CA GLU A 4 6.46 24.34 -6.10
C GLU A 4 7.46 23.25 -5.71
N SER A 5 7.89 23.29 -4.45
CA SER A 5 8.62 22.21 -3.80
C SER A 5 7.64 21.10 -3.41
N TYR A 6 7.41 20.14 -4.32
CA TYR A 6 6.60 18.93 -4.09
C TYR A 6 7.26 17.91 -3.14
N GLN A 7 7.97 18.35 -2.11
CA GLN A 7 8.42 17.46 -1.04
C GLN A 7 7.37 17.49 0.07
N ARG A 8 6.27 16.77 -0.14
CA ARG A 8 5.39 16.41 0.98
C ARG A 8 6.16 15.40 1.83
N HIS A 9 6.89 15.91 2.83
CA HIS A 9 7.45 15.11 3.91
C HIS A 9 6.28 14.62 4.77
N GLU A 10 5.60 13.57 4.33
CA GLU A 10 4.76 12.79 5.24
C GLU A 10 5.71 12.16 6.25
N GLU A 11 5.79 12.76 7.44
CA GLU A 11 6.44 12.14 8.57
C GLU A 11 5.76 10.79 8.81
N VAL A 12 6.47 9.71 8.49
CA VAL A 12 6.03 8.34 8.80
C VAL A 12 5.98 8.24 10.32
N ARG A 13 4.81 8.49 10.91
CA ARG A 13 4.55 8.26 12.33
C ARG A 13 4.72 6.77 12.58
N GLY A 14 5.85 6.41 13.19
CA GLY A 14 6.15 5.03 13.56
C GLY A 14 5.09 4.46 14.51
N SER A 15 5.04 3.13 14.61
CA SER A 15 4.10 2.47 15.52
C SER A 15 4.37 2.87 16.98
N SER A 16 3.35 2.94 17.83
CA SER A 16 3.54 3.17 19.26
C SER A 16 4.23 1.97 19.91
N ASP A 17 5.18 2.19 20.83
CA ASP A 17 5.90 1.11 21.52
C ASP A 17 4.96 0.13 22.25
N ARG A 18 3.81 0.64 22.76
CA ARG A 18 2.75 -0.18 23.35
C ARG A 18 2.08 -1.08 22.32
N ALA A 19 1.75 -0.53 21.16
CA ALA A 19 1.12 -1.27 20.07
C ALA A 19 2.05 -2.37 19.56
N PHE A 20 3.33 -2.07 19.40
CA PHE A 20 4.35 -3.07 19.08
C PHE A 20 4.34 -4.22 20.10
N GLY A 21 4.39 -3.91 21.40
CA GLY A 21 4.34 -4.92 22.45
C GLY A 21 3.08 -5.81 22.41
N PHE A 22 1.90 -5.21 22.19
CA PHE A 22 0.66 -5.97 22.07
C PHE A 22 0.58 -6.84 20.81
N VAL A 23 1.11 -6.37 19.67
CA VAL A 23 1.17 -7.18 18.45
C VAL A 23 2.02 -8.43 18.69
N PHE A 24 3.21 -8.29 19.29
CA PHE A 24 4.07 -9.44 19.59
C PHE A 24 3.46 -10.35 20.67
N ALA A 25 2.81 -9.78 21.69
CA ALA A 25 2.06 -10.57 22.65
C ALA A 25 0.96 -11.41 21.98
N GLY A 26 0.20 -10.80 21.05
CA GLY A 26 -0.82 -11.50 20.26
C GLY A 26 -0.23 -12.61 19.38
N VAL A 27 0.89 -12.35 18.69
CA VAL A 27 1.58 -13.37 17.89
C VAL A 27 2.02 -14.56 18.75
N PHE A 28 2.65 -14.31 19.90
CA PHE A 28 3.06 -15.39 20.80
C PHE A 28 1.87 -16.11 21.45
N ALA A 29 0.77 -15.40 21.74
CA ALA A 29 -0.46 -16.01 22.22
C ALA A 29 -1.06 -16.95 21.17
N ILE A 30 -1.10 -16.55 19.89
CA ILE A 30 -1.54 -17.41 18.79
C ILE A 30 -0.63 -18.64 18.71
N ILE A 31 0.69 -18.47 18.70
CA ILE A 31 1.64 -19.60 18.65
C ILE A 31 1.47 -20.54 19.86
N GLY A 32 1.19 -19.98 21.03
CA GLY A 32 1.00 -20.71 22.29
C GLY A 32 -0.29 -21.50 22.35
N LEU A 33 -1.39 -20.90 21.88
CA LEU A 33 -2.76 -21.41 22.02
C LEU A 33 -3.27 -22.15 20.78
N LEU A 34 -2.78 -21.84 19.58
CA LEU A 34 -3.20 -22.50 18.33
C LEU A 34 -3.07 -24.05 18.38
N PRO A 35 -2.00 -24.62 18.98
CA PRO A 35 -1.92 -26.07 19.14
C PRO A 35 -3.08 -26.68 19.93
N LEU A 36 -3.70 -25.96 20.88
CA LEU A 36 -4.84 -26.50 21.63
C LEU A 36 -6.05 -26.81 20.73
N ILE A 37 -6.30 -25.95 19.74
CA ILE A 37 -7.42 -26.10 18.80
C ILE A 37 -7.16 -27.25 17.82
N LEU A 38 -5.88 -27.53 17.54
CA LEU A 38 -5.41 -28.58 16.64
C LEU A 38 -5.14 -29.92 17.35
N GLY A 39 -5.50 -30.06 18.63
CA GLY A 39 -5.28 -31.29 19.42
C GLY A 39 -3.84 -31.51 19.92
N GLY A 40 -2.98 -30.51 19.80
CA GLY A 40 -1.61 -30.49 20.30
C GLY A 40 -1.48 -29.97 21.74
N ARG A 41 -0.24 -29.97 22.25
CA ARG A 41 0.09 -29.47 23.59
C ARG A 41 0.30 -27.95 23.61
N LEU A 42 -0.08 -27.32 24.72
CA LEU A 42 0.19 -25.92 24.99
C LEU A 42 1.69 -25.65 24.97
N ARG A 43 2.11 -24.66 24.17
CA ARG A 43 3.52 -24.22 24.16
C ARG A 43 3.71 -23.21 25.28
N LEU A 44 3.95 -23.70 26.49
CA LEU A 44 4.12 -22.89 27.71
C LEU A 44 5.16 -21.77 27.55
N TRP A 45 6.25 -22.03 26.84
CA TRP A 45 7.27 -21.02 26.55
C TRP A 45 6.70 -19.84 25.75
N ALA A 46 5.82 -20.09 24.76
CA ALA A 46 5.22 -19.06 23.93
C ALA A 46 4.16 -18.27 24.71
N VAL A 47 3.38 -18.95 25.56
CA VAL A 47 2.42 -18.30 26.46
C VAL A 47 3.15 -17.41 27.48
N GLY A 48 4.24 -17.90 28.07
CA GLY A 48 5.07 -17.11 28.98
C GLY A 48 5.64 -15.86 28.30
N LEU A 49 6.10 -16.00 27.05
CA LEU A 49 6.60 -14.87 26.27
C LEU A 49 5.48 -13.88 25.91
N ALA A 50 4.28 -14.35 25.60
CA ALA A 50 3.11 -13.50 25.34
C ALA A 50 2.77 -12.62 26.56
N ILE A 51 2.73 -13.23 27.76
CA ILE A 51 2.47 -12.53 29.01
C ILE A 51 3.58 -11.52 29.31
N ALA A 52 4.85 -11.91 29.13
CA ALA A 52 5.99 -11.02 29.35
C ALA A 52 5.93 -9.79 28.44
N PHE A 53 5.66 -9.97 27.14
CA PHE A 53 5.52 -8.86 26.19
C PHE A 53 4.32 -7.96 26.55
N ALA A 54 3.18 -8.53 26.94
CA ALA A 54 2.02 -7.75 27.37
C ALA A 54 2.30 -6.94 28.65
N ALA A 55 2.99 -7.54 29.63
CA ALA A 55 3.37 -6.87 30.87
C ALA A 55 4.34 -5.72 30.62
N VAL A 56 5.37 -5.92 29.79
CA VAL A 56 6.33 -4.86 29.41
C VAL A 56 5.62 -3.75 28.65
N ALA A 57 4.70 -4.08 27.74
CA ALA A 57 3.92 -3.09 26.99
C ALA A 57 3.06 -2.18 27.91
N LEU A 58 2.50 -2.74 28.98
CA LEU A 58 1.67 -2.01 29.94
C LEU A 58 2.50 -1.16 30.92
N VAL A 59 3.54 -1.75 31.51
CA VAL A 59 4.30 -1.14 32.61
C VAL A 59 5.42 -0.23 32.09
N MET A 60 6.21 -0.71 31.12
CA MET A 60 7.41 0.00 30.67
C MET A 60 7.62 -0.16 29.15
N PRO A 61 6.77 0.48 28.33
CA PRO A 61 6.85 0.35 26.87
C PRO A 61 8.15 0.93 26.29
N GLN A 62 8.82 1.84 27.00
CA GLN A 62 10.09 2.43 26.56
C GLN A 62 11.19 1.39 26.36
N LEU A 63 11.13 0.24 27.04
CA LEU A 63 12.08 -0.86 26.85
C LEU A 63 11.93 -1.51 25.46
N LEU A 64 10.74 -1.45 24.88
CA LEU A 64 10.44 -1.97 23.54
C LEU A 64 10.76 -0.96 22.44
N ALA A 65 11.06 0.30 22.77
CA ALA A 65 11.35 1.35 21.81
C ALA A 65 12.49 1.04 20.81
N PRO A 66 13.68 0.53 21.23
CA PRO A 66 14.73 0.20 20.26
C PRO A 66 14.31 -0.92 19.30
N ALA A 67 13.60 -1.93 19.80
CA ALA A 67 13.09 -3.04 19.00
C ALA A 67 12.01 -2.55 18.01
N ASN A 68 11.07 -1.72 18.46
CA ASN A 68 10.03 -1.13 17.63
C ASN A 68 10.61 -0.25 16.51
N ARG A 69 11.63 0.56 16.82
CA ARG A 69 12.34 1.38 15.81
C ARG A 69 13.03 0.51 14.77
N LEU A 70 13.70 -0.57 15.17
CA LEU A 70 14.35 -1.50 14.25
C LEU A 70 13.32 -2.21 13.37
N TRP A 71 12.22 -2.68 13.96
CA TRP A 71 11.11 -3.30 13.25
C TRP A 71 10.47 -2.35 12.23
N THR A 72 10.26 -1.08 12.60
CA THR A 72 9.72 -0.07 11.70
C THR A 72 10.65 0.18 10.51
N ARG A 73 11.96 0.30 10.75
CA ARG A 73 12.95 0.45 9.66
C ARG A 73 12.99 -0.76 8.75
N PHE A 74 12.90 -1.96 9.31
CA PHE A 74 12.80 -3.19 8.53
C PHE A 74 11.53 -3.20 7.67
N GLY A 75 10.39 -2.82 8.23
CA GLY A 75 9.12 -2.70 7.50
C GLY A 75 9.21 -1.70 6.34
N LEU A 76 9.89 -0.56 6.53
CA LEU A 76 10.12 0.42 5.47
C LEU A 76 11.03 -0.11 4.36
N LEU A 77 12.09 -0.84 4.72
CA LEU A 77 12.97 -1.50 3.75
C LEU A 77 12.20 -2.54 2.93
N LEU A 78 11.39 -3.36 3.60
CA LEU A 78 10.54 -4.35 2.95
C LEU A 78 9.53 -3.67 2.03
N HIS A 79 8.87 -2.60 2.48
CA HIS A 79 7.92 -1.84 1.67
C HIS A 79 8.56 -1.30 0.39
N ARG A 80 9.81 -0.81 0.46
CA ARG A 80 10.55 -0.34 -0.73
C ARG A 80 10.72 -1.42 -1.79
N VAL A 81 10.77 -2.70 -1.42
CA VAL A 81 10.88 -3.83 -2.36
C VAL A 81 9.49 -4.31 -2.78
N VAL A 82 8.58 -4.47 -1.83
CA VAL A 82 7.23 -5.02 -2.05
C VAL A 82 6.38 -4.06 -2.88
N SER A 83 6.49 -2.75 -2.69
CA SER A 83 5.67 -1.77 -3.43
C SER A 83 5.91 -1.81 -4.95
N PRO A 84 7.17 -1.70 -5.46
CA PRO A 84 7.44 -1.88 -6.88
C PRO A 84 7.10 -3.29 -7.38
N LEU A 85 7.33 -4.33 -6.56
CA LEU A 85 7.02 -5.71 -6.94
C LEU A 85 5.51 -5.91 -7.12
N ALA A 86 4.70 -5.43 -6.17
CA ALA A 86 3.24 -5.50 -6.24
C ALA A 86 2.72 -4.71 -7.44
N LEU A 87 3.26 -3.51 -7.70
CA LEU A 87 2.93 -2.71 -8.87
C LEU A 87 3.29 -3.45 -10.17
N GLY A 88 4.47 -4.06 -10.23
CA GLY A 88 4.92 -4.86 -11.36
C GLY A 88 4.01 -6.07 -11.61
N ILE A 89 3.67 -6.82 -10.56
CA ILE A 89 2.74 -7.95 -10.66
C ILE A 89 1.38 -7.48 -11.17
N MET A 90 0.82 -6.42 -10.59
CA MET A 90 -0.46 -5.84 -11.06
C MET A 90 -0.38 -5.43 -12.53
N PHE A 91 0.72 -4.80 -12.95
CA PHE A 91 0.90 -4.38 -14.33
C PHE A 91 0.96 -5.57 -15.29
N PHE A 92 1.73 -6.61 -14.99
CA PHE A 92 1.90 -7.74 -15.89
C PHE A 92 0.76 -8.77 -15.83
N VAL A 93 0.04 -8.87 -14.71
CA VAL A 93 -1.04 -9.85 -14.51
C VAL A 93 -2.42 -9.28 -14.81
N ALA A 94 -2.66 -7.99 -14.57
CA ALA A 94 -3.96 -7.37 -14.84
C ALA A 94 -3.90 -6.46 -16.07
N ILE A 95 -3.02 -5.46 -16.07
CA ILE A 95 -3.04 -4.38 -17.07
C ILE A 95 -2.59 -4.89 -18.45
N THR A 96 -1.43 -5.53 -18.50
CA THR A 96 -0.81 -6.03 -19.73
C THR A 96 -1.70 -7.03 -20.48
N PRO A 97 -2.24 -8.10 -19.86
CA PRO A 97 -3.11 -9.03 -20.58
C PRO A 97 -4.43 -8.39 -20.99
N THR A 98 -4.97 -7.45 -20.20
CA THR A 98 -6.17 -6.68 -20.61
C THR A 98 -5.89 -5.87 -21.88
N GLY A 99 -4.76 -5.17 -21.93
CA GLY A 99 -4.32 -4.43 -23.13
C GLY A 99 -4.07 -5.34 -24.33
N LEU A 100 -3.47 -6.52 -24.10
CA LEU A 100 -3.25 -7.52 -25.15
C LEU A 100 -4.58 -8.07 -25.69
N LEU A 101 -5.54 -8.40 -24.82
CA LEU A 101 -6.88 -8.82 -25.21
C LEU A 101 -7.58 -7.73 -26.04
N MET A 102 -7.54 -6.47 -25.58
CA MET A 102 -8.11 -5.35 -26.33
C MET A 102 -7.52 -5.25 -27.74
N ARG A 103 -6.20 -5.37 -27.85
CA ARG A 103 -5.49 -5.34 -29.13
C ARG A 103 -5.86 -6.52 -30.02
N LEU A 104 -6.04 -7.72 -29.45
CA LEU A 104 -6.49 -8.92 -30.17
C LEU A 104 -7.93 -8.75 -30.69
N PHE A 105 -8.82 -8.14 -29.91
CA PHE A 105 -10.18 -7.78 -30.33
C PHE A 105 -10.25 -6.51 -31.20
N GLY A 106 -9.12 -5.95 -31.62
CA GLY A 106 -9.06 -4.76 -32.47
C GLY A 106 -9.51 -3.46 -31.79
N LYS A 107 -9.71 -3.45 -30.47
CA LYS A 107 -10.10 -2.26 -29.71
C LYS A 107 -8.88 -1.40 -29.46
N ASP A 108 -8.95 -0.15 -29.91
CA ASP A 108 -7.93 0.87 -29.65
C ASP A 108 -8.59 2.07 -28.94
N PRO A 109 -8.87 1.96 -27.63
CA PRO A 109 -9.57 3.02 -26.88
C PRO A 109 -8.78 4.33 -26.84
N LEU A 110 -7.45 4.24 -26.94
CA LEU A 110 -6.55 5.40 -26.92
C LEU A 110 -6.23 5.93 -28.32
N ARG A 111 -6.73 5.30 -29.40
CA ARG A 111 -6.48 5.66 -30.81
C ARG A 111 -4.98 5.86 -31.09
N LEU A 112 -4.14 4.96 -30.57
CA LEU A 112 -2.69 5.06 -30.64
C LEU A 112 -2.12 4.70 -32.02
N ARG A 113 -2.92 4.08 -32.88
CA ARG A 113 -2.50 3.77 -34.26
C ARG A 113 -2.30 5.07 -35.06
N PHE A 114 -1.14 5.18 -35.68
CA PHE A 114 -0.81 6.31 -36.57
C PHE A 114 -1.57 6.18 -37.89
N GLU A 115 -2.41 7.17 -38.19
CA GLU A 115 -3.20 7.31 -39.42
C GLU A 115 -2.54 8.39 -40.29
N ARG A 116 -1.82 7.99 -41.37
CA ARG A 116 -1.11 8.92 -42.27
C ARG A 116 -2.04 9.82 -43.08
N ASP A 117 -3.23 9.31 -43.41
CA ASP A 117 -4.16 9.97 -44.31
C ASP A 117 -5.13 10.90 -43.56
N ARG A 118 -4.98 11.04 -42.23
CA ARG A 118 -5.79 11.94 -41.42
C ARG A 118 -5.29 13.39 -41.53
N PRO A 119 -6.16 14.37 -41.81
CA PRO A 119 -5.78 15.78 -41.86
C PRO A 119 -5.46 16.36 -40.47
N SER A 120 -6.05 15.82 -39.40
CA SER A 120 -5.81 16.22 -38.01
C SER A 120 -6.20 15.10 -37.05
N TYR A 121 -5.49 15.00 -35.91
CA TYR A 121 -5.85 14.13 -34.78
C TYR A 121 -6.76 14.82 -33.76
N TRP A 122 -7.10 16.10 -33.99
CA TRP A 122 -7.99 16.85 -33.10
C TRP A 122 -9.36 16.16 -33.03
N ILE A 123 -9.82 15.89 -31.80
CA ILE A 123 -11.13 15.28 -31.57
C ILE A 123 -12.13 16.42 -31.39
N ASP A 124 -12.96 16.64 -32.40
CA ASP A 124 -14.05 17.62 -32.32
C ASP A 124 -15.05 17.19 -31.24
N ARG A 125 -15.34 18.12 -30.32
CA ARG A 125 -16.31 17.88 -29.26
C ARG A 125 -17.71 18.23 -29.76
N VAL A 126 -18.60 17.25 -29.75
CA VAL A 126 -20.02 17.43 -30.07
C VAL A 126 -20.86 16.88 -28.91
N PRO A 127 -21.64 17.71 -28.20
CA PRO A 127 -21.76 19.16 -28.39
C PRO A 127 -20.45 19.90 -28.05
N PRO A 128 -20.23 21.10 -28.62
CA PRO A 128 -19.10 21.94 -28.24
C PRO A 128 -19.11 22.15 -26.72
N GLY A 129 -17.91 22.18 -26.12
CA GLY A 129 -17.76 22.40 -24.68
C GLY A 129 -18.51 23.65 -24.20
N PRO A 130 -18.84 23.74 -22.90
CA PRO A 130 -19.62 24.85 -22.39
C PRO A 130 -18.93 26.18 -22.72
N ALA A 131 -19.73 27.22 -22.96
CA ALA A 131 -19.20 28.52 -23.37
C ALA A 131 -18.10 28.99 -22.40
N PRO A 132 -17.07 29.73 -22.86
CA PRO A 132 -15.99 30.22 -21.98
C PRO A 132 -16.48 30.97 -20.74
N GLN A 133 -17.70 31.51 -20.80
CA GLN A 133 -18.38 32.24 -19.72
C GLN A 133 -18.90 31.31 -18.60
N SER A 134 -19.05 30.01 -18.85
CA SER A 134 -19.45 28.99 -17.84
C SER A 134 -18.44 28.83 -16.70
N LEU A 135 -17.18 29.26 -16.92
CA LEU A 135 -16.15 29.25 -15.89
C LEU A 135 -16.35 30.34 -14.83
N LYS A 136 -17.27 31.29 -15.03
CA LYS A 136 -17.53 32.34 -14.05
C LYS A 136 -18.36 31.85 -12.85
N ASP A 137 -19.19 30.84 -13.04
CA ASP A 137 -20.11 30.31 -12.03
C ASP A 137 -19.90 28.79 -11.85
N GLN A 138 -18.72 28.39 -11.39
CA GLN A 138 -18.34 26.98 -11.21
C GLN A 138 -18.87 26.36 -9.90
N PHE A 139 -19.56 27.14 -9.07
CA PHE A 139 -20.03 26.76 -7.73
C PHE A 139 -21.48 27.17 -7.50
#